data_AF-A0A485ALY6-F1
#
_entry.id   AF-A0A485ALY6-F1
#
_cell.length_a   1.000
_cell.length_b   1.000
_cell.length_c   1.000
_cell.angle_alpha   90.00
_cell.angle_beta   90.00
_cell.angle_gamma   90.00
#
_symmetry.space_group_name_H-M   'P 1'
#
loop_
_entity.id
_entity.type
_entity.pdbx_description
1 polymer ?
#
loop_
_entity_poly.entity_id
_entity_poly.type
_entity_poly.pdbx_seq_one_letter_code
_entity_poly.pdbx_strand_id
1 'polypeptide(L)'
;MASTAIQPPAEKTPPVAEPVPPWPPVKCRAATARHTAINQGKTDHAPLTLQQAFEACQNNKTARLNRRAEPAAAEQKYREQVLAGDDRIPARLQVLRDIIDVKKWEINQAAGRYIRSHEAVQRISIRNRLNDFMLAHGAELEVTLAPELMGLSQQPALLTGHALDRSAHYLWEALSVWLSTGEEINYAAEDSDILTAIGFRPDAASRVDNQEKYTPAQSLIYARRRAELASK
;
A
#
# COMPACT_ATOMS: atom_id res chain seq x y z
N MET A 1 -26.61 -76.32 -12.41
CA MET A 1 -27.00 -74.90 -12.55
C MET A 1 -26.12 -74.09 -11.62
N ALA A 2 -25.55 -73.01 -12.13
CA ALA A 2 -24.39 -72.31 -11.60
C ALA A 2 -24.65 -71.59 -10.27
N SER A 3 -23.69 -71.69 -9.35
CA SER A 3 -23.63 -70.89 -8.12
C SER A 3 -22.66 -69.73 -8.37
N THR A 4 -23.20 -68.53 -8.52
CA THR A 4 -22.43 -67.30 -8.76
C THR A 4 -21.84 -66.82 -7.44
N ALA A 5 -20.53 -66.98 -7.27
CA ALA A 5 -19.78 -66.34 -6.19
C ALA A 5 -19.54 -64.86 -6.52
N ILE A 6 -19.97 -63.98 -5.61
CA ILE A 6 -19.78 -62.54 -5.68
C ILE A 6 -18.32 -62.23 -5.32
N GLN A 7 -17.62 -61.56 -6.23
CA GLN A 7 -16.24 -61.11 -6.08
C GLN A 7 -16.22 -59.75 -5.37
N PRO A 8 -15.37 -59.52 -4.35
CA PRO A 8 -15.31 -58.23 -3.67
C PRO A 8 -14.62 -57.17 -4.56
N PRO A 9 -14.96 -55.87 -4.41
CA PRO A 9 -14.39 -54.81 -5.24
C PRO A 9 -12.94 -54.54 -4.87
N ALA A 10 -12.13 -54.29 -5.91
CA ALA A 10 -10.71 -53.96 -5.78
C ALA A 10 -10.51 -52.65 -5.02
N GLU A 11 -9.71 -52.71 -3.96
CA GLU A 11 -9.24 -51.59 -3.16
C GLU A 11 -8.30 -50.72 -4.01
N LYS A 12 -8.74 -49.49 -4.35
CA LYS A 12 -7.89 -48.51 -5.04
C LYS A 12 -6.91 -47.93 -4.04
N THR A 13 -5.64 -48.28 -4.17
CA THR A 13 -4.53 -47.58 -3.54
C THR A 13 -4.54 -46.10 -3.92
N PRO A 14 -4.50 -45.16 -2.96
CA PRO A 14 -4.37 -43.74 -3.27
C PRO A 14 -2.99 -43.45 -3.88
N PRO A 15 -2.87 -42.45 -4.78
CA PRO A 15 -1.61 -42.12 -5.41
C PRO A 15 -0.61 -41.59 -4.37
N VAL A 16 0.61 -42.10 -4.43
CA VAL A 16 1.77 -41.58 -3.68
C VAL A 16 1.95 -40.11 -4.05
N ALA A 17 1.87 -39.22 -3.08
CA ALA A 17 2.16 -37.81 -3.25
C ALA A 17 3.65 -37.65 -3.61
N GLU A 18 3.93 -37.05 -4.77
CA GLU A 18 5.28 -36.64 -5.12
C GLU A 18 5.80 -35.60 -4.11
N PRO A 19 7.08 -35.68 -3.71
CA PRO A 19 7.67 -34.69 -2.81
C PRO A 19 7.71 -33.32 -3.50
N VAL A 20 7.09 -32.33 -2.85
CA VAL A 20 7.13 -30.93 -3.27
C VAL A 20 8.59 -30.45 -3.26
N PRO A 21 9.12 -29.90 -4.37
CA PRO A 21 10.49 -29.42 -4.39
C PRO A 21 10.65 -28.22 -3.44
N PRO A 22 11.80 -28.09 -2.75
CA PRO A 22 12.07 -26.93 -1.91
C PRO A 22 12.07 -25.66 -2.74
N TRP A 23 11.41 -24.62 -2.22
CA TRP A 23 11.35 -23.31 -2.86
C TRP A 23 12.78 -22.78 -3.12
N PRO A 24 13.06 -22.19 -4.30
CA PRO A 24 14.37 -21.63 -4.56
C PRO A 24 14.63 -20.46 -3.60
N PRO A 25 15.89 -20.26 -3.16
CA PRO A 25 16.23 -19.16 -2.27
C PRO A 25 15.85 -17.83 -2.92
N VAL A 26 14.99 -17.07 -2.25
CA VAL A 26 14.67 -15.70 -2.62
C VAL A 26 15.98 -14.92 -2.56
N LYS A 27 16.49 -14.50 -3.72
CA LYS A 27 17.64 -13.60 -3.79
C LYS A 27 17.22 -12.24 -3.22
N CYS A 28 17.40 -12.06 -1.92
CA CYS A 28 17.33 -10.76 -1.26
C CYS A 28 18.42 -9.84 -1.86
N ARG A 29 18.04 -9.05 -2.86
CA ARG A 29 18.86 -7.91 -3.30
C ARG A 29 18.89 -6.89 -2.16
N ALA A 30 20.04 -6.80 -1.50
CA ALA A 30 20.51 -5.76 -0.60
C ALA A 30 19.51 -4.59 -0.36
N ALA A 31 18.62 -4.76 0.62
CA ALA A 31 17.82 -3.69 1.21
C ALA A 31 18.50 -3.07 2.44
N THR A 32 19.76 -3.43 2.70
CA THR A 32 20.51 -3.09 3.92
C THR A 32 21.07 -1.66 3.93
N ALA A 33 21.00 -0.93 2.80
CA ALA A 33 21.45 0.48 2.74
C ALA A 33 20.35 1.52 2.96
N ARG A 34 19.06 1.13 3.06
CA ARG A 34 17.94 2.08 3.21
C ARG A 34 17.39 2.20 4.62
N HIS A 35 17.67 1.26 5.52
CA HIS A 35 17.14 1.30 6.89
C HIS A 35 17.98 2.16 7.85
N THR A 36 19.27 2.37 7.59
CA THR A 36 20.14 3.16 8.48
C THR A 36 20.03 4.68 8.28
N ALA A 37 19.40 5.14 7.19
CA ALA A 37 19.25 6.58 6.90
C ALA A 37 17.97 7.22 7.47
N ILE A 38 17.07 6.44 8.09
CA ILE A 38 15.78 6.98 8.60
C ILE A 38 15.93 7.62 9.99
N ASN A 39 17.00 7.35 10.74
CA ASN A 39 17.14 7.82 12.13
C ASN A 39 18.02 9.07 12.32
N GLN A 40 18.47 9.73 11.25
CA GLN A 40 19.31 10.95 11.36
C GLN A 40 18.61 12.26 11.01
N GLY A 41 17.30 12.23 10.77
CA GLY A 41 16.47 13.44 10.67
C GLY A 41 15.66 13.65 11.95
N LYS A 42 16.32 14.00 13.07
CA LYS A 42 15.64 14.57 14.24
C LYS A 42 15.12 15.96 13.85
N THR A 43 13.98 15.96 13.16
CA THR A 43 13.07 17.10 13.15
C THR A 43 12.15 16.89 14.34
N ASP A 44 12.03 17.88 15.21
CA ASP A 44 11.16 17.88 16.39
C ASP A 44 9.66 17.97 15.99
N HIS A 45 9.24 17.16 15.02
CA HIS A 45 7.85 16.88 14.74
C HIS A 45 7.48 15.63 15.52
N ALA A 46 6.63 15.80 16.53
CA ALA A 46 5.96 14.67 17.18
C ALA A 46 5.44 13.70 16.09
N PRO A 47 5.65 12.38 16.23
CA PRO A 47 5.19 11.43 15.23
C PRO A 47 3.69 11.60 15.03
N LEU A 48 3.28 11.74 13.76
CA LEU A 48 1.89 11.94 13.35
C LEU A 48 0.99 10.89 14.05
N THR A 49 -0.04 11.35 14.76
CA THR A 49 -0.98 10.46 15.45
C THR A 49 -1.89 9.76 14.44
N LEU A 50 -2.51 8.64 14.84
CA LEU A 50 -3.46 7.94 13.97
C LEU A 50 -4.62 8.85 13.55
N GLN A 51 -5.13 9.66 14.49
CA GLN A 51 -6.20 10.62 14.24
C GLN A 51 -5.78 11.68 13.23
N GLN A 52 -4.59 12.27 13.37
CA GLN A 52 -4.08 13.25 12.40
C GLN A 52 -3.90 12.64 11.00
N ALA A 53 -3.45 11.39 10.92
CA ALA A 53 -3.32 10.68 9.65
C ALA A 53 -4.70 10.41 9.01
N PHE A 54 -5.69 10.06 9.83
CA PHE A 54 -7.06 9.85 9.38
C PHE A 54 -7.66 11.14 8.81
N GLU A 55 -7.54 12.25 9.52
CA GLU A 55 -8.01 13.56 9.07
C GLU A 55 -7.33 13.98 7.76
N ALA A 56 -6.00 13.81 7.67
CA ALA A 56 -5.26 14.07 6.44
C ALA A 56 -5.73 13.19 5.27
N CYS A 57 -6.04 11.91 5.52
CA CYS A 57 -6.58 10.99 4.54
C CYS A 57 -7.95 11.45 4.02
N GLN A 58 -8.87 11.83 4.92
CA GLN A 58 -10.19 12.34 4.54
C GLN A 58 -10.09 13.64 3.75
N ASN A 59 -9.23 14.56 4.18
CA ASN A 59 -8.98 15.81 3.46
C ASN A 59 -8.44 15.55 2.05
N ASN A 60 -7.51 14.62 1.89
CA ASN A 60 -6.98 14.24 0.57
C ASN A 60 -8.04 13.56 -0.31
N LYS A 61 -8.92 12.75 0.28
CA LYS A 61 -10.05 12.12 -0.42
C LYS A 61 -10.99 13.18 -0.99
N THR A 62 -11.43 14.12 -0.15
CA THR A 62 -12.29 15.24 -0.55
C THR A 62 -11.62 16.13 -1.58
N ALA A 63 -10.34 16.47 -1.38
CA ALA A 63 -9.57 17.26 -2.34
C ALA A 63 -9.51 16.58 -3.72
N ARG A 64 -9.31 15.26 -3.78
CA ARG A 64 -9.33 14.51 -5.04
C ARG A 64 -10.70 14.57 -5.72
N LEU A 65 -11.78 14.33 -4.97
CA LEU A 65 -13.14 14.38 -5.52
C LEU A 65 -13.46 15.75 -6.11
N ASN A 66 -13.06 16.83 -5.42
CA ASN A 66 -13.21 18.19 -5.92
C ASN A 66 -12.42 18.41 -7.21
N ARG A 67 -11.14 17.99 -7.27
CA ARG A 67 -10.32 18.13 -8.48
C ARG A 67 -10.87 17.36 -9.68
N ARG A 68 -11.52 16.22 -9.44
CA ARG A 68 -12.13 15.42 -10.50
C ARG A 68 -13.36 16.09 -11.12
N ALA A 69 -14.04 16.99 -10.41
CA ALA A 69 -15.19 17.74 -10.92
C ALA A 69 -14.80 18.99 -11.73
N GLU A 70 -13.63 19.57 -11.47
CA GLU A 70 -13.16 20.82 -12.11
C GLU A 70 -13.02 20.79 -13.65
N PRO A 71 -12.53 19.72 -14.32
CA PRO A 71 -12.28 19.78 -15.76
C PRO A 71 -13.55 19.74 -16.64
N ALA A 72 -14.72 19.38 -16.09
CA ALA A 72 -15.93 19.12 -16.88
C ALA A 72 -16.32 20.29 -17.81
N ALA A 73 -16.22 21.54 -17.34
CA ALA A 73 -16.54 22.72 -18.14
C ALA A 73 -15.51 22.99 -19.25
N ALA A 74 -14.22 22.72 -19.00
CA ALA A 74 -13.16 22.91 -19.99
C ALA A 74 -13.23 21.83 -21.09
N GLU A 75 -13.51 20.58 -20.70
CA GLU A 75 -13.71 19.49 -21.65
C GLU A 75 -14.94 19.70 -22.53
N GLN A 76 -16.03 20.21 -21.97
CA GLN A 76 -17.24 20.52 -22.73
C GLN A 76 -16.99 21.64 -23.76
N LYS A 77 -16.38 22.76 -23.35
CA LYS A 77 -16.01 23.86 -24.26
C LYS A 77 -15.05 23.41 -25.37
N TYR A 78 -14.14 22.49 -25.06
CA TYR A 78 -13.24 21.91 -26.06
C TYR A 78 -14.03 21.13 -27.13
N ARG A 79 -14.99 20.30 -26.72
CA ARG A 79 -15.87 19.57 -27.65
C ARG A 79 -16.69 20.50 -28.54
N GLU A 80 -17.27 21.55 -27.96
CA GLU A 80 -18.06 22.55 -28.69
C GLU A 80 -17.22 23.28 -29.75
N GLN A 81 -16.00 23.69 -29.41
CA GLN A 81 -15.12 24.38 -30.37
C GLN A 81 -14.63 23.48 -31.49
N VAL A 82 -14.39 22.19 -31.23
CA VAL A 82 -14.05 21.21 -32.28
C VAL A 82 -15.18 21.07 -33.30
N LEU A 83 -16.44 21.20 -32.87
CA LEU A 83 -17.61 21.08 -33.75
C LEU A 83 -17.91 22.36 -34.55
N ALA A 84 -17.47 23.54 -34.09
CA ALA A 84 -17.88 24.83 -34.64
C ALA A 84 -17.14 25.30 -35.92
N GLY A 85 -15.98 24.73 -36.27
CA GLY A 85 -15.30 24.95 -37.57
C GLY A 85 -14.83 26.38 -37.94
N ASP A 86 -14.62 27.31 -36.99
CA ASP A 86 -14.09 28.68 -37.14
C ASP A 86 -12.54 28.79 -37.28
N ASP A 87 -12.03 29.83 -37.95
CA ASP A 87 -10.59 30.08 -38.19
C ASP A 87 -9.80 30.45 -36.92
N ARG A 88 -10.46 30.94 -35.87
CA ARG A 88 -9.84 31.22 -34.54
C ARG A 88 -9.68 29.97 -33.66
N ILE A 89 -10.14 28.81 -34.14
CA ILE A 89 -10.11 27.53 -33.43
C ILE A 89 -8.70 27.09 -32.99
N PRO A 90 -7.63 27.20 -33.81
CA PRO A 90 -6.35 26.60 -33.44
C PRO A 90 -5.76 27.17 -32.13
N ALA A 91 -5.81 28.49 -31.95
CA ALA A 91 -5.27 29.14 -30.75
C ALA A 91 -6.12 28.85 -29.50
N ARG A 92 -7.45 28.86 -29.62
CA ARG A 92 -8.37 28.59 -28.50
C ARG A 92 -8.36 27.11 -28.07
N LEU A 93 -8.30 26.19 -29.03
CA LEU A 93 -8.15 24.77 -28.75
C LEU A 93 -6.83 24.45 -28.05
N GLN A 94 -5.73 25.15 -28.41
CA GLN A 94 -4.46 24.96 -27.73
C GLN A 94 -4.54 25.35 -26.25
N VAL A 95 -5.15 26.50 -25.94
CA VAL A 95 -5.36 26.93 -24.54
C VAL A 95 -6.21 25.94 -23.77
N LEU A 96 -7.30 25.43 -24.37
CA LEU A 96 -8.15 24.43 -23.73
C LEU A 96 -7.43 23.10 -23.51
N ARG A 97 -6.57 22.69 -24.45
CA ARG A 97 -5.74 21.48 -24.32
C ARG A 97 -4.74 21.63 -23.18
N ASP A 98 -4.05 22.77 -23.08
CA ASP A 98 -3.11 23.05 -22.00
C ASP A 98 -3.81 23.04 -20.63
N ILE A 99 -5.03 23.59 -20.54
CA ILE A 99 -5.84 23.55 -19.31
C ILE A 99 -6.21 22.11 -18.95
N ILE A 100 -6.69 21.32 -19.91
CA ILE A 100 -7.08 19.92 -19.69
C ILE A 100 -5.86 19.09 -19.23
N ASP A 101 -4.69 19.26 -19.85
CA ASP A 101 -3.48 18.52 -19.49
C ASP A 101 -3.00 18.88 -18.08
N VAL A 102 -3.04 20.17 -17.70
CA VAL A 102 -2.77 20.59 -16.31
C VAL A 102 -3.78 19.96 -15.36
N LYS A 103 -5.08 19.95 -15.68
CA LYS A 103 -6.12 19.38 -14.81
C LYS A 103 -5.97 17.87 -14.64
N LYS A 104 -5.62 17.13 -15.70
CA LYS A 104 -5.29 15.69 -15.62
C LYS A 104 -4.12 15.45 -14.68
N TRP A 105 -3.06 16.25 -14.80
CA TRP A 105 -1.92 16.18 -13.88
C TRP A 105 -2.34 16.49 -12.44
N GLU A 106 -3.17 17.52 -12.18
CA GLU A 106 -3.65 17.85 -10.84
C GLU A 106 -4.47 16.71 -10.21
N ILE A 107 -5.32 16.05 -10.98
CA ILE A 107 -6.10 14.88 -10.56
C ILE A 107 -5.16 13.72 -10.21
N ASN A 108 -4.18 13.43 -11.08
CA ASN A 108 -3.18 12.39 -10.83
C ASN A 108 -2.41 12.63 -9.51
N GLN A 109 -2.00 13.88 -9.27
CA GLN A 109 -1.29 14.25 -8.04
C GLN A 109 -2.18 14.15 -6.80
N ALA A 110 -3.44 14.58 -6.89
CA ALA A 110 -4.40 14.47 -5.79
C ALA A 110 -4.69 13.00 -5.45
N ALA A 111 -4.88 12.15 -6.47
CA ALA A 111 -5.04 10.71 -6.31
C ALA A 111 -3.83 10.06 -5.64
N GLY A 112 -2.62 10.42 -6.07
CA GLY A 112 -1.38 9.93 -5.45
C GLY A 112 -1.25 10.35 -3.98
N ARG A 113 -1.63 11.59 -3.61
CA ARG A 113 -1.65 12.04 -2.21
C ARG A 113 -2.67 11.25 -1.37
N TYR A 114 -3.86 11.02 -1.90
CA TYR A 114 -4.87 10.20 -1.24
C TYR A 114 -4.37 8.77 -0.98
N ILE A 115 -3.84 8.08 -2.00
CA ILE A 115 -3.32 6.70 -1.85
C ILE A 115 -2.25 6.64 -0.74
N ARG A 116 -1.26 7.55 -0.77
CA ARG A 116 -0.20 7.56 0.26
C ARG A 116 -0.72 7.86 1.66
N SER A 117 -1.71 8.74 1.80
CA SER A 117 -2.31 9.04 3.11
C SER A 117 -3.19 7.91 3.63
N HIS A 118 -3.89 7.18 2.75
CA HIS A 118 -4.61 5.96 3.11
C HIS A 118 -3.67 4.87 3.65
N GLU A 119 -2.57 4.60 2.92
CA GLU A 119 -1.53 3.65 3.36
C GLU A 119 -0.85 4.10 4.66
N ALA A 120 -0.69 5.40 4.87
CA ALA A 120 -0.10 5.94 6.10
C ALA A 120 -0.98 5.64 7.33
N VAL A 121 -2.31 5.76 7.23
CA VAL A 121 -3.24 5.41 8.32
C VAL A 121 -3.08 3.93 8.69
N GLN A 122 -3.10 3.04 7.70
CA GLN A 122 -2.93 1.60 7.93
C GLN A 122 -1.58 1.29 8.58
N ARG A 123 -0.49 1.88 8.06
CA ARG A 123 0.86 1.69 8.61
C ARG A 123 0.97 2.17 10.06
N ILE A 124 0.38 3.33 10.39
CA ILE A 124 0.42 3.88 11.75
C ILE A 124 -0.37 2.99 12.71
N SER A 125 -1.57 2.55 12.31
CA SER A 125 -2.39 1.62 13.10
C SER A 125 -1.63 0.32 13.38
N ILE A 126 -1.14 -0.36 12.33
CA ILE A 126 -0.36 -1.60 12.47
C ILE A 126 0.81 -1.42 13.44
N ARG A 127 1.57 -0.34 13.28
CA ARG A 127 2.70 -0.04 14.18
C ARG A 127 2.26 0.15 15.63
N ASN A 128 1.19 0.91 15.86
CA ASN A 128 0.71 1.18 17.21
C ASN A 128 0.16 -0.09 17.87
N ARG A 129 -0.67 -0.88 17.15
CA ARG A 129 -1.22 -2.13 17.67
C ARG A 129 -0.12 -3.18 17.93
N LEU A 130 0.89 -3.28 17.05
CA LEU A 130 2.03 -4.17 17.28
C LEU A 130 2.88 -3.70 18.47
N ASN A 131 3.05 -2.39 18.68
CA ASN A 131 3.75 -1.90 19.87
C ASN A 131 2.98 -2.25 21.15
N ASP A 132 1.67 -2.07 21.17
CA ASP A 132 0.83 -2.42 22.32
C ASP A 132 0.86 -3.94 22.58
N PHE A 133 0.83 -4.75 21.51
CA PHE A 133 1.03 -6.19 21.60
C PHE A 133 2.39 -6.56 22.22
N MET A 134 3.48 -5.92 21.79
CA MET A 134 4.80 -6.13 22.37
C MET A 134 4.89 -5.68 23.83
N LEU A 135 4.16 -4.64 24.24
CA LEU A 135 4.09 -4.23 25.64
C LEU A 135 3.38 -5.28 26.51
N ALA A 136 2.35 -5.94 25.98
CA ALA A 136 1.58 -6.95 26.71
C ALA A 136 2.24 -8.34 26.71
N HIS A 137 2.81 -8.76 25.57
CA HIS A 137 3.26 -10.14 25.33
C HIS A 137 4.76 -10.25 24.98
N GLY A 138 5.49 -9.14 25.00
CA GLY A 138 6.88 -9.09 24.56
C GLY A 138 7.81 -10.02 25.34
N ALA A 139 7.59 -10.16 26.66
CA ALA A 139 8.41 -11.05 27.49
C ALA A 139 8.21 -12.53 27.13
N GLU A 140 6.98 -12.96 26.86
CA GLU A 140 6.70 -14.33 26.42
C GLU A 140 7.29 -14.61 25.04
N LEU A 141 7.20 -13.64 24.14
CA LEU A 141 7.80 -13.72 22.83
C LEU A 141 9.34 -13.77 22.91
N GLU A 142 9.95 -12.97 23.78
CA GLU A 142 11.39 -12.96 24.02
C GLU A 142 11.88 -14.32 24.54
N VAL A 143 11.17 -14.92 25.50
CA VAL A 143 11.50 -16.27 26.01
C VAL A 143 11.39 -17.32 24.91
N THR A 144 10.35 -17.25 24.07
CA THR A 144 10.15 -18.18 22.96
C THR A 144 11.29 -18.10 21.93
N LEU A 145 11.76 -16.88 21.67
CA LEU A 145 12.85 -16.60 20.73
C LEU A 145 14.24 -16.56 21.41
N ALA A 146 14.34 -16.93 22.69
CA ALA A 146 15.58 -16.84 23.47
C ALA A 146 16.79 -17.51 22.79
N PRO A 147 16.68 -18.68 22.10
CA PRO A 147 17.82 -19.26 21.39
C PRO A 147 18.47 -18.33 20.36
N GLU A 148 17.71 -17.43 19.73
CA GLU A 148 18.24 -16.43 18.80
C GLU A 148 18.55 -15.09 19.49
N LEU A 149 17.79 -14.74 20.53
CA LEU A 149 17.85 -13.41 21.15
C LEU A 149 18.78 -13.30 22.38
N MET A 150 19.17 -14.42 22.99
CA MET A 150 19.94 -14.43 24.23
C MET A 150 21.30 -13.74 24.05
N GLY A 151 21.59 -12.78 24.94
CA GLY A 151 22.85 -12.04 24.91
C GLY A 151 22.97 -11.01 23.78
N LEU A 152 21.89 -10.70 23.05
CA LEU A 152 21.89 -9.72 21.96
C LEU A 152 22.44 -8.35 22.34
N SER A 153 22.17 -7.89 23.56
CA SER A 153 22.66 -6.60 24.09
C SER A 153 24.18 -6.53 24.22
N GLN A 154 24.88 -7.67 24.20
CA GLN A 154 26.32 -7.79 24.32
C GLN A 154 27.01 -8.11 22.97
N GLN A 155 26.26 -8.25 21.89
CA GLN A 155 26.80 -8.61 20.57
C GLN A 155 27.10 -7.39 19.69
N PRO A 156 28.08 -7.48 18.76
CA PRO A 156 28.28 -6.47 17.72
C PRO A 156 27.04 -6.28 16.84
N ALA A 157 26.79 -5.04 16.40
CA ALA A 157 25.59 -4.67 15.63
C ALA A 157 25.31 -5.53 14.37
N LEU A 158 26.37 -6.08 13.74
CA LEU A 158 26.22 -7.01 12.61
C LEU A 158 25.58 -8.35 13.01
N LEU A 159 25.89 -8.87 14.20
CA LEU A 159 25.29 -10.11 14.70
C LEU A 159 23.86 -9.88 15.20
N THR A 160 23.58 -8.68 15.72
CA THR A 160 22.22 -8.25 16.08
C THR A 160 21.28 -8.28 14.87
N GLY A 161 21.74 -7.84 13.69
CA GLY A 161 20.95 -7.89 12.46
C GLY A 161 20.57 -9.32 12.06
N HIS A 162 21.51 -10.25 12.11
CA HIS A 162 21.27 -11.65 11.76
C HIS A 162 20.29 -12.34 12.72
N ALA A 163 20.41 -12.08 14.03
CA ALA A 163 19.47 -12.62 15.02
C ALA A 163 18.04 -12.11 14.80
N LEU A 164 17.88 -10.82 14.47
CA LEU A 164 16.58 -10.24 14.14
C LEU A 164 16.00 -10.82 12.85
N ASP A 165 16.81 -11.02 11.81
CA ASP A 165 16.36 -11.61 10.54
C ASP A 165 15.86 -13.06 10.73
N ARG A 166 16.58 -13.88 11.52
CA ARG A 166 16.14 -15.25 11.85
C ARG A 166 14.89 -15.27 12.71
N SER A 167 14.82 -14.39 13.71
CA SER A 167 13.64 -14.25 14.55
C SER A 167 12.40 -13.86 13.74
N ALA A 168 12.56 -12.94 12.78
CA ALA A 168 11.49 -12.58 11.86
C ALA A 168 11.05 -13.75 10.96
N HIS A 169 11.99 -14.62 10.57
CA HIS A 169 11.67 -15.83 9.81
C HIS A 169 10.78 -16.80 10.62
N TYR A 170 11.14 -17.11 11.86
CA TYR A 170 10.31 -17.98 12.71
C TYR A 170 8.92 -17.38 12.99
N LEU A 171 8.83 -16.06 13.21
CA LEU A 171 7.56 -15.35 13.35
C LEU A 171 6.69 -15.47 12.10
N TRP A 172 7.31 -15.35 10.92
CA TRP A 172 6.60 -15.48 9.65
C TRP A 172 6.08 -16.91 9.42
N GLU A 173 6.86 -17.93 9.78
CA GLU A 173 6.43 -19.34 9.71
C GLU A 173 5.25 -19.60 10.66
N ALA A 174 5.36 -19.19 11.92
CA ALA A 174 4.30 -19.35 12.92
C ALA A 174 3.01 -18.63 12.48
N LEU A 175 3.12 -17.41 11.94
CA LEU A 175 1.98 -16.67 11.41
C LEU A 175 1.36 -17.38 10.21
N SER A 176 2.17 -17.94 9.31
CA SER A 176 1.68 -18.68 8.13
C SER A 176 0.89 -19.93 8.52
N VAL A 177 1.36 -20.66 9.54
CA VAL A 177 0.64 -21.81 10.11
C VAL A 177 -0.67 -21.35 10.76
N TRP A 178 -0.64 -20.27 11.54
CA TRP A 178 -1.86 -19.74 12.17
C TRP A 178 -2.90 -19.30 11.12
N LEU A 179 -2.48 -18.62 10.05
CA LEU A 179 -3.39 -18.20 8.97
C LEU A 179 -4.00 -19.37 8.18
N SER A 180 -3.39 -20.56 8.23
CA SER A 180 -3.93 -21.76 7.56
C SER A 180 -5.18 -22.33 8.25
N THR A 181 -5.48 -21.91 9.48
CA THR A 181 -6.69 -22.32 10.21
C THR A 181 -7.97 -21.73 9.60
N GLY A 182 -7.84 -20.62 8.85
CA GLY A 182 -8.95 -19.98 8.16
C GLY A 182 -9.86 -19.13 9.05
N GLU A 183 -9.42 -18.74 10.24
CA GLU A 183 -10.17 -17.79 11.08
C GLU A 183 -10.33 -16.42 10.40
N GLU A 184 -11.48 -15.79 10.60
CA GLU A 184 -11.78 -14.46 10.04
C GLU A 184 -10.94 -13.38 10.75
N ILE A 185 -10.20 -12.60 9.96
CA ILE A 185 -9.31 -11.56 10.48
C ILE A 185 -10.05 -10.22 10.55
N ASN A 186 -10.30 -9.77 11.77
CA ASN A 186 -10.93 -8.49 12.07
C ASN A 186 -9.89 -7.44 12.49
N TYR A 187 -10.26 -6.16 12.39
CA TYR A 187 -9.46 -5.08 12.94
C TYR A 187 -9.46 -5.10 14.47
N ALA A 188 -8.37 -4.60 15.06
CA ALA A 188 -8.33 -4.32 16.49
C ALA A 188 -9.44 -3.33 16.86
N ALA A 189 -10.10 -3.57 18.00
CA ALA A 189 -11.28 -2.81 18.41
C ALA A 189 -10.99 -1.31 18.53
N GLU A 190 -9.78 -0.93 18.94
CA GLU A 190 -9.36 0.46 19.15
C GLU A 190 -9.28 1.27 17.85
N ASP A 191 -8.89 0.62 16.74
CA ASP A 191 -8.67 1.28 15.45
C ASP A 191 -9.78 0.94 14.43
N SER A 192 -10.74 0.08 14.80
CA SER A 192 -11.76 -0.48 13.91
C SER A 192 -12.60 0.58 13.21
N ASP A 193 -13.06 1.60 13.94
CA ASP A 193 -13.89 2.68 13.38
C ASP A 193 -13.13 3.45 12.29
N ILE A 194 -11.86 3.78 12.56
CA ILE A 194 -10.98 4.50 11.63
C ILE A 194 -10.70 3.66 10.39
N LEU A 195 -10.30 2.40 10.57
CA LEU A 195 -9.93 1.50 9.48
C LEU A 195 -11.13 1.13 8.61
N THR A 196 -12.29 0.92 9.23
CA THR A 196 -13.56 0.71 8.53
C THR A 196 -13.95 1.95 7.73
N ALA A 197 -13.84 3.14 8.31
CA ALA A 197 -14.22 4.40 7.65
C ALA A 197 -13.35 4.74 6.42
N ILE A 198 -12.05 4.42 6.44
CA ILE A 198 -11.19 4.61 5.25
C ILE A 198 -11.31 3.48 4.23
N GLY A 199 -11.83 2.32 4.65
CA GLY A 199 -11.91 1.10 3.84
C GLY A 199 -10.56 0.39 3.67
N PHE A 200 -10.61 -0.90 3.32
CA PHE A 200 -9.43 -1.77 3.23
C PHE A 200 -8.40 -1.32 2.18
N ARG A 201 -8.85 -0.70 1.08
CA ARG A 201 -8.01 -0.22 -0.02
C ARG A 201 -8.52 1.13 -0.54
N PRO A 202 -7.64 1.95 -1.14
CA PRO A 202 -8.08 3.09 -1.93
C PRO A 202 -9.03 2.64 -3.05
N ASP A 203 -10.01 3.47 -3.40
CA ASP A 203 -10.99 3.14 -4.44
C ASP A 203 -10.32 2.94 -5.81
N ALA A 204 -10.88 2.08 -6.65
CA ALA A 204 -10.32 1.74 -7.96
C ALA A 204 -10.13 2.98 -8.85
N ALA A 205 -11.03 3.97 -8.78
CA ALA A 205 -10.91 5.19 -9.55
C ALA A 205 -9.66 6.00 -9.16
N SER A 206 -9.29 6.06 -7.88
CA SER A 206 -8.04 6.71 -7.44
C SER A 206 -6.79 6.06 -8.04
N ARG A 207 -6.81 4.74 -8.25
CA ARG A 207 -5.69 4.02 -8.87
C ARG A 207 -5.58 4.32 -10.37
N VAL A 208 -6.72 4.42 -11.05
CA VAL A 208 -6.80 4.83 -12.46
C VAL A 208 -6.30 6.27 -12.62
N ASP A 209 -6.78 7.18 -11.78
CA ASP A 209 -6.37 8.58 -11.78
C ASP A 209 -4.83 8.72 -11.58
N ASN A 210 -4.21 7.86 -10.75
CA ASN A 210 -2.77 7.86 -10.48
C ASN A 210 -1.92 6.95 -11.40
N GLN A 211 -2.49 6.41 -12.48
CA GLN A 211 -1.79 5.46 -13.35
C GLN A 211 -0.64 6.11 -14.12
N GLU A 212 -0.85 7.33 -14.63
CA GLU A 212 0.18 8.07 -15.36
C GLU A 212 1.33 8.46 -14.44
N LYS A 213 2.57 8.30 -14.92
CA LYS A 213 3.78 8.64 -14.18
C LYS A 213 4.41 9.88 -14.76
N TYR A 214 4.50 10.90 -13.92
CA TYR A 214 5.19 12.14 -14.24
C TYR A 214 6.58 12.14 -13.63
N THR A 215 7.58 12.52 -14.42
CA THR A 215 8.92 12.78 -13.90
C THR A 215 8.90 14.02 -13.00
N PRO A 216 9.91 14.19 -12.14
CA PRO A 216 10.06 15.43 -11.36
C PRO A 216 10.09 16.68 -12.25
N ALA A 217 10.78 16.61 -13.40
CA ALA A 217 10.85 17.71 -14.36
C ALA A 217 9.47 18.06 -14.97
N GLN A 218 8.70 17.04 -15.39
CA GLN A 218 7.34 17.25 -15.90
C GLN A 218 6.43 17.86 -14.82
N SER A 219 6.56 17.40 -13.58
CA SER A 219 5.76 17.93 -12.46
C SER A 219 6.07 19.40 -12.17
N LEU A 220 7.33 19.83 -12.31
CA LEU A 220 7.70 21.25 -12.19
C LEU A 220 7.09 22.09 -13.32
N ILE A 221 7.08 21.58 -14.56
CA ILE A 221 6.48 22.26 -15.71
C ILE A 221 4.97 22.44 -15.49
N TYR A 222 4.26 21.37 -15.13
CA TYR A 222 2.81 21.46 -14.87
C TYR A 222 2.48 22.33 -13.66
N ALA A 223 3.29 22.30 -12.61
CA ALA A 223 3.12 23.18 -11.45
C ALA A 223 3.25 24.67 -11.84
N ARG A 224 4.23 25.00 -12.69
CA ARG A 224 4.39 26.36 -13.23
C ARG A 224 3.19 26.76 -14.10
N ARG A 225 2.79 25.90 -15.04
CA ARG A 225 1.61 26.15 -15.92
C ARG A 225 0.34 26.37 -15.10
N ARG A 226 0.15 25.59 -14.04
CA ARG A 226 -0.98 25.77 -13.11
C ARG A 226 -0.96 27.16 -12.48
N ALA A 227 0.19 27.64 -12.02
CA ALA A 227 0.30 28.98 -11.43
C ALA A 227 0.01 30.08 -12.46
N GLU A 228 0.52 29.93 -13.69
CA GLU A 228 0.26 30.86 -14.80
C GLU A 228 -1.23 30.89 -15.18
N LEU A 229 -1.94 29.76 -15.09
CA LEU A 229 -3.38 29.69 -15.32
C LEU A 229 -4.22 30.28 -14.17
N ALA A 230 -3.73 30.24 -12.94
CA ALA A 230 -4.42 30.82 -11.78
C ALA A 230 -4.29 32.34 -11.69
N SER A 231 -3.28 32.92 -12.36
CA SER A 231 -3.00 34.37 -12.40
C SER A 231 -3.65 35.10 -13.59
N LYS A 232 -4.44 34.40 -14.41
CA LYS A 232 -5.17 34.95 -15.56
C LYS A 232 -6.64 35.14 -15.20
#